data_AF-A0A562PRL7-F1
#
_entry.id   AF-A0A562PRL7-F1
#
_cell.length_a   1.000
_cell.length_b   1.000
_cell.length_c   1.000
_cell.angle_alpha   90.00
_cell.angle_beta   90.00
_cell.angle_gamma   90.00
#
_symmetry.space_group_name_H-M   'P 1'
#
loop_
_entity.id
_entity.type
_entity.pdbx_description
1 polymer ?
#
loop_
_entity_poly.entity_id
_entity_poly.type
_entity_poly.pdbx_seq_one_letter_code
_entity_poly.pdbx_strand_id
1 'polypeptide(L)'
;MNHTSDHPHFAWLQQELREGDQNTWLIQHLMPNAVKWNRHWHQVLQDAGGQLLGLELEHPGMKSYALIMADASTPGMYRAQYFDRNGLKAHMTWESPEKVLENLIMEGYCAVARGALETLSRTRSWAIGMYKVDLIRRLNAGELTLGKAELLLREFAMRLQSVAAR
;
A
#
# COMPACT_ATOMS: atom_id res chain seq x y z
N MET A 1 -5.27 -16.66 15.30
CA MET A 1 -5.04 -17.64 14.22
C MET A 1 -3.53 -17.74 14.04
N ASN A 2 -2.95 -18.93 13.92
CA ASN A 2 -1.50 -19.08 13.74
C ASN A 2 -1.15 -18.70 12.30
N HIS A 3 -0.63 -17.49 12.10
CA HIS A 3 -0.14 -17.01 10.80
C HIS A 3 1.26 -17.59 10.52
N THR A 4 1.40 -18.91 10.56
CA THR A 4 2.67 -19.64 10.33
C THR A 4 2.68 -20.40 9.00
N SER A 5 1.70 -20.17 8.13
CA SER A 5 1.69 -20.75 6.79
C SER A 5 2.65 -20.02 5.87
N ASP A 6 3.28 -20.77 4.97
CA ASP A 6 4.04 -20.22 3.86
C ASP A 6 3.20 -19.27 2.99
N HIS A 7 3.87 -18.34 2.31
CA HIS A 7 3.27 -17.47 1.30
C HIS A 7 2.55 -18.32 0.23
N PRO A 8 1.30 -18.00 -0.16
CA PRO A 8 0.48 -18.85 -1.03
C PRO A 8 1.17 -19.27 -2.34
N HIS A 9 1.79 -18.33 -3.06
CA HIS A 9 2.53 -18.64 -4.28
C HIS A 9 3.73 -19.59 -4.08
N PHE A 10 4.40 -19.53 -2.93
CA PHE A 10 5.52 -20.42 -2.63
C PHE A 10 5.04 -21.83 -2.30
N ALA A 11 4.00 -21.94 -1.48
CA ALA A 11 3.38 -23.21 -1.15
C ALA A 11 2.87 -23.95 -2.40
N TRP A 12 2.21 -23.22 -3.30
CA TRP A 12 1.73 -23.78 -4.58
C TRP A 12 2.89 -24.28 -5.45
N LEU A 13 3.93 -23.48 -5.69
CA LEU A 13 5.07 -23.91 -6.50
C LEU A 13 5.83 -25.10 -5.90
N GLN A 14 5.90 -25.19 -4.57
CA GLN A 14 6.49 -26.36 -3.91
C GLN A 14 5.66 -27.63 -4.14
N GLN A 15 4.34 -27.53 -4.18
CA GLN A 15 3.46 -28.66 -4.44
C GLN A 15 3.62 -29.14 -5.88
N GLU A 16 3.55 -28.25 -6.86
CA GLU A 16 3.74 -28.58 -8.29
C GLU A 16 5.09 -29.28 -8.55
N LEU A 17 6.16 -28.82 -7.89
CA LEU A 17 7.47 -29.44 -8.01
C LEU A 17 7.51 -30.87 -7.44
N ARG A 18 6.74 -31.16 -6.39
CA ARG A 18 6.65 -32.52 -5.80
C ARG A 18 5.82 -33.46 -6.66
N GLU A 19 4.75 -32.95 -7.25
CA GLU A 19 3.83 -33.73 -8.09
C GLU A 19 4.42 -34.05 -9.47
N GLY A 20 5.54 -33.40 -9.85
CA GLY A 20 6.29 -33.71 -11.05
C GLY A 20 5.70 -33.09 -12.32
N ASP A 21 5.16 -31.87 -12.21
CA ASP A 21 4.52 -31.17 -13.33
C ASP A 21 5.46 -30.96 -14.54
N GLN A 22 4.91 -30.97 -15.75
CA GLN A 22 5.65 -30.86 -17.02
C GLN A 22 6.26 -29.47 -17.26
N ASN A 23 5.89 -28.46 -16.47
CA ASN A 23 6.37 -27.08 -16.59
C ASN A 23 7.57 -26.74 -15.68
N THR A 24 8.49 -27.70 -15.48
CA THR A 24 9.69 -27.54 -14.64
C THR A 24 10.46 -26.24 -14.90
N TRP A 25 10.58 -25.81 -16.16
CA TRP A 25 11.28 -24.57 -16.50
C TRP A 25 10.59 -23.32 -15.94
N LEU A 26 9.25 -23.26 -15.99
CA LEU A 26 8.46 -22.14 -15.49
C LEU A 26 8.54 -22.10 -13.96
N ILE A 27 8.40 -23.25 -13.31
CA ILE A 27 8.53 -23.37 -11.85
C ILE A 27 9.92 -22.90 -11.40
N GLN A 28 10.98 -23.36 -12.07
CA GLN A 28 12.35 -22.91 -11.79
C GLN A 28 12.53 -21.40 -11.99
N HIS A 29 11.85 -20.80 -12.97
CA HIS A 29 11.91 -19.37 -13.22
C HIS A 29 11.17 -18.54 -12.16
N LEU A 30 10.04 -19.04 -11.66
CA LEU A 30 9.22 -18.35 -10.65
C LEU A 30 9.72 -18.55 -9.22
N MET A 31 10.37 -19.69 -8.93
CA MET A 31 10.79 -20.08 -7.58
C MET A 31 11.67 -19.05 -6.87
N PRO A 32 12.67 -18.39 -7.51
CA PRO A 32 13.48 -17.37 -6.83
C PRO A 32 12.65 -16.21 -6.26
N ASN A 33 11.64 -15.75 -7.01
CA ASN A 33 10.73 -14.71 -6.54
C ASN A 33 9.84 -15.25 -5.40
N ALA A 34 9.31 -16.46 -5.53
CA ALA A 34 8.48 -17.06 -4.50
C ALA A 34 9.23 -17.29 -3.18
N VAL A 35 10.50 -17.71 -3.23
CA VAL A 35 11.36 -17.82 -2.04
C VAL A 35 11.55 -16.45 -1.38
N LYS A 36 11.78 -15.40 -2.18
CA LYS A 36 11.91 -14.03 -1.68
C LYS A 36 10.62 -13.54 -1.03
N TRP A 37 9.48 -13.72 -1.68
CA TRP A 37 8.17 -13.36 -1.13
C TRP A 37 7.86 -14.13 0.14
N ASN A 38 8.18 -15.42 0.20
CA ASN A 38 8.00 -16.24 1.39
C ASN A 38 8.81 -15.74 2.59
N ARG A 39 10.05 -15.29 2.35
CA ARG A 39 10.86 -14.67 3.41
C ARG A 39 10.23 -13.40 3.94
N HIS A 40 9.79 -12.50 3.05
CA HIS A 40 9.14 -11.24 3.44
C HIS A 40 7.82 -11.49 4.17
N TRP A 41 7.04 -12.47 3.73
CA TRP A 41 5.81 -12.92 4.36
C TRP A 41 6.01 -13.30 5.82
N HIS A 42 6.94 -14.21 6.09
CA HIS A 42 7.23 -14.62 7.46
C HIS A 42 7.76 -13.46 8.31
N GLN A 43 8.65 -12.64 7.76
CA GLN A 43 9.18 -11.47 8.47
C GLN A 43 8.07 -10.51 8.87
N VAL A 44 7.20 -10.15 7.92
CA VAL A 44 6.08 -9.22 8.18
C VAL A 44 5.09 -9.81 9.16
N LEU A 45 4.74 -11.10 9.05
CA LEU A 45 3.81 -11.75 10.00
C LEU A 45 4.37 -11.81 11.42
N GLN A 46 5.67 -12.09 11.54
CA GLN A 46 6.38 -12.05 12.82
C GLN A 46 6.37 -10.62 13.40
N ASP A 47 6.74 -9.62 12.60
CA ASP A 47 6.79 -8.23 13.03
C ASP A 47 5.40 -7.66 13.34
N ALA A 48 4.36 -8.12 12.66
CA ALA A 48 2.97 -7.74 12.90
C ALA A 48 2.35 -8.44 14.13
N GLY A 49 2.98 -9.50 14.66
CA GLY A 49 2.41 -10.33 15.72
C GLY A 49 1.08 -10.97 15.32
N GLY A 50 0.87 -11.24 14.02
CA GLY A 50 -0.37 -11.75 13.45
C GLY A 50 -1.51 -10.74 13.29
N GLN A 51 -1.33 -9.46 13.67
CA GLN A 51 -2.35 -8.45 13.49
C GLN A 51 -2.17 -7.71 12.16
N LEU A 52 -3.00 -8.04 11.17
CA LEU A 52 -2.90 -7.44 9.82
C LEU A 52 -3.65 -6.11 9.67
N LEU A 53 -4.78 -5.94 10.34
CA LEU A 53 -5.53 -4.68 10.24
C LEU A 53 -4.80 -3.56 10.99
N GLY A 54 -4.61 -2.42 10.32
CA GLY A 54 -3.81 -1.31 10.82
C GLY A 54 -2.31 -1.44 10.49
N LEU A 55 -1.90 -2.52 9.83
CA LEU A 55 -0.50 -2.71 9.46
C LEU A 55 -0.11 -1.74 8.35
N GLU A 56 0.96 -1.00 8.60
CA GLU A 56 1.59 -0.11 7.63
C GLU A 56 2.88 -0.76 7.12
N LEU A 57 3.02 -0.85 5.80
CA LEU A 57 4.19 -1.40 5.12
C LEU A 57 4.83 -0.34 4.22
N GLU A 58 6.15 -0.28 4.21
CA GLU A 58 6.94 0.53 3.30
C GLU A 58 7.43 -0.31 2.11
N HIS A 59 7.46 0.31 0.94
CA HIS A 59 8.24 -0.13 -0.21
C HIS A 59 9.62 0.56 -0.21
N PRO A 60 10.72 -0.14 0.19
CA PRO A 60 12.02 0.50 0.43
C PRO A 60 12.61 1.24 -0.78
N GLY A 61 12.32 0.75 -2.00
CA GLY A 61 12.81 1.37 -3.24
C GLY A 61 12.04 2.61 -3.70
N MET A 62 10.82 2.85 -3.20
CA MET A 62 9.92 3.88 -3.73
C MET A 62 9.62 4.99 -2.72
N LYS A 63 9.99 4.83 -1.43
CA LYS A 63 9.58 5.72 -0.34
C LYS A 63 8.06 5.92 -0.33
N SER A 64 7.35 4.82 -0.58
CA SER A 64 5.90 4.72 -0.65
C SER A 64 5.44 3.72 0.41
N TYR A 65 4.21 3.88 0.87
CA TYR A 65 3.66 3.10 1.96
C TYR A 65 2.27 2.56 1.59
N ALA A 66 1.86 1.49 2.27
CA ALA A 66 0.54 0.91 2.16
C ALA A 66 0.00 0.59 3.56
N LEU A 67 -1.28 0.89 3.78
CA LEU A 67 -2.02 0.55 5.00
C LEU A 67 -3.06 -0.53 4.68
N ILE A 68 -3.05 -1.62 5.46
CA ILE A 68 -4.10 -2.65 5.40
C ILE A 68 -5.26 -2.24 6.31
N MET A 69 -6.47 -2.12 5.75
CA MET A 69 -7.66 -1.76 6.52
C MET A 69 -8.94 -2.36 5.92
N ALA A 70 -10.04 -2.35 6.69
CA ALA A 70 -11.36 -2.67 6.15
C ALA A 70 -11.75 -1.67 5.05
N ASP A 71 -12.41 -2.16 4.01
CA ASP A 71 -12.92 -1.32 2.94
C ASP A 71 -14.18 -0.58 3.41
N ALA A 72 -14.15 0.75 3.30
CA ALA A 72 -15.27 1.60 3.74
C ALA A 72 -16.42 1.65 2.73
N SER A 73 -16.16 1.31 1.47
CA SER A 73 -17.11 1.36 0.35
C SER A 73 -17.83 0.03 0.18
N THR A 74 -17.13 -1.09 0.43
CA THR A 74 -17.66 -2.44 0.22
C THR A 74 -17.56 -3.26 1.51
N PRO A 75 -18.66 -3.37 2.29
CA PRO A 75 -18.68 -4.14 3.54
C PRO A 75 -18.20 -5.58 3.35
N GLY A 76 -17.35 -6.04 4.27
CA GLY A 76 -16.77 -7.40 4.23
C GLY A 76 -15.50 -7.53 3.38
N MET A 77 -15.11 -6.49 2.64
CA MET A 77 -13.86 -6.43 1.91
C MET A 77 -12.78 -5.67 2.68
N TYR A 78 -11.53 -5.83 2.26
CA TYR A 78 -10.35 -5.23 2.85
C TYR A 78 -9.55 -4.54 1.76
N ARG A 79 -8.81 -3.48 2.09
CA ARG A 79 -8.05 -2.71 1.11
C ARG A 79 -6.62 -2.46 1.54
N ALA A 80 -5.75 -2.36 0.55
CA ALA A 80 -4.50 -1.62 0.66
C ALA A 80 -4.78 -0.15 0.31
N GLN A 81 -4.55 0.76 1.25
CA GLN A 81 -4.54 2.18 0.99
C GLN A 81 -3.10 2.64 0.78
N TYR A 82 -2.75 3.04 -0.44
CA TYR A 82 -1.40 3.50 -0.79
C TYR A 82 -1.23 4.99 -0.52
N PHE A 83 -0.06 5.37 0.00
CA PHE A 83 0.27 6.75 0.33
C PHE A 83 1.78 7.04 0.27
N ASP A 84 2.13 8.31 0.11
CA ASP A 84 3.51 8.80 0.19
C ASP A 84 3.56 10.10 1.01
N ARG A 85 4.73 10.75 1.05
CA ARG A 85 4.91 12.05 1.75
C ARG A 85 3.97 13.18 1.29
N ASN A 86 3.31 13.00 0.14
CA ASN A 86 2.40 13.96 -0.48
C ASN A 86 0.94 13.51 -0.37
N GLY A 87 0.60 12.49 0.44
CA GLY A 87 -0.79 12.09 0.66
C GLY A 87 -1.17 10.75 0.07
N LEU A 88 -2.49 10.49 0.08
CA LEU A 88 -3.10 9.28 -0.47
C LEU A 88 -2.99 9.24 -2.00
N LYS A 89 -2.80 8.06 -2.58
CA LYS A 89 -2.58 7.88 -4.04
C LYS A 89 -3.63 7.00 -4.69
N ALA A 90 -3.75 5.78 -4.21
CA ALA A 90 -4.57 4.73 -4.80
C ALA A 90 -5.04 3.80 -3.70
N HIS A 91 -6.01 2.94 -4.03
CA HIS A 91 -6.34 1.80 -3.20
C HIS A 91 -6.70 0.62 -4.09
N MET A 92 -6.59 -0.57 -3.53
CA MET A 92 -7.04 -1.83 -4.13
C MET A 92 -7.73 -2.65 -3.06
N THR A 93 -8.70 -3.47 -3.44
CA THR A 93 -9.63 -4.14 -2.53
C THR A 93 -9.64 -5.65 -2.78
N TRP A 94 -9.68 -6.44 -1.72
CA TRP A 94 -9.64 -7.90 -1.70
C TRP A 94 -10.58 -8.47 -0.62
N GLU A 95 -10.81 -9.77 -0.72
CA GLU A 95 -11.73 -10.56 0.09
C GLU A 95 -11.22 -10.87 1.52
N SER A 96 -9.91 -10.74 1.77
CA SER A 96 -9.32 -11.01 3.10
C SER A 96 -8.07 -10.14 3.36
N PRO A 97 -7.74 -9.85 4.63
CA PRO A 97 -6.50 -9.15 4.99
C PRO A 97 -5.23 -9.87 4.51
N GLU A 98 -5.24 -11.20 4.54
CA GLU A 98 -4.14 -12.05 4.07
C GLU A 98 -3.91 -11.86 2.57
N LYS A 99 -4.99 -11.75 1.77
CA LYS A 99 -4.86 -11.49 0.34
C LYS A 99 -4.32 -10.08 0.07
N VAL A 100 -4.67 -9.09 0.90
CA VAL A 100 -4.04 -7.77 0.83
C VAL A 100 -2.53 -7.88 1.07
N LEU A 101 -2.12 -8.56 2.14
CA LEU A 101 -0.70 -8.73 2.48
C LEU A 101 0.08 -9.47 1.38
N GLU A 102 -0.51 -10.52 0.81
CA GLU A 102 0.08 -11.29 -0.29
C GLU A 102 0.43 -10.38 -1.47
N ASN A 103 -0.55 -9.58 -1.92
CA ASN A 103 -0.34 -8.66 -3.04
C ASN A 103 0.67 -7.57 -2.70
N LEU A 104 0.63 -7.00 -1.49
CA LEU A 104 1.60 -6.00 -1.04
C LEU A 104 3.04 -6.52 -1.07
N ILE A 105 3.28 -7.76 -0.63
CA ILE A 105 4.61 -8.37 -0.67
C ILE A 105 5.07 -8.60 -2.11
N MET A 106 4.17 -9.05 -2.99
CA MET A 106 4.47 -9.22 -4.41
C MET A 106 4.82 -7.90 -5.10
N GLU A 107 4.16 -6.80 -4.70
CA GLU A 107 4.42 -5.44 -5.14
C GLU A 107 5.66 -4.81 -4.50
N GLY A 108 6.29 -5.46 -3.51
CA GLY A 108 7.53 -5.01 -2.87
C GLY A 108 7.36 -4.19 -1.58
N TYR A 109 6.14 -4.07 -1.05
CA TYR A 109 5.88 -3.51 0.28
C TYR A 109 6.17 -4.58 1.34
N CYS A 110 7.39 -4.57 1.88
CA CYS A 110 7.90 -5.69 2.68
C CYS A 110 8.57 -5.31 4.01
N ALA A 111 8.57 -4.03 4.37
CA ALA A 111 9.12 -3.54 5.63
C ALA A 111 8.02 -2.91 6.48
N VAL A 112 7.90 -3.30 7.75
CA VAL A 112 6.89 -2.73 8.66
C VAL A 112 7.25 -1.28 9.00
N ALA A 113 6.30 -0.37 8.78
CA ALA A 113 6.48 1.08 8.89
C ALA A 113 5.44 1.70 9.83
N ARG A 114 5.42 1.27 11.09
CA ARG A 114 4.42 1.70 12.09
C ARG A 114 4.40 3.22 12.27
N GLY A 115 3.22 3.82 12.10
CA GLY A 115 3.00 5.25 12.33
C GLY A 115 3.53 6.16 11.22
N ALA A 116 3.88 5.61 10.05
CA ALA A 116 4.23 6.38 8.87
C ALA A 116 3.06 7.27 8.44
N LEU A 117 1.83 6.76 8.44
CA LEU A 117 0.64 7.56 8.10
C LEU A 117 0.44 8.71 9.08
N GLU A 118 0.49 8.44 10.38
CA GLU A 118 0.36 9.47 11.41
C GLU A 118 1.41 10.56 11.23
N THR A 119 2.67 10.17 11.07
CA THR A 119 3.80 11.09 10.91
C THR A 119 3.66 11.95 9.66
N LEU A 120 3.40 11.32 8.51
CA LEU A 120 3.31 12.00 7.23
C LEU A 120 2.06 12.90 7.16
N SER A 121 0.94 12.48 7.74
CA SER A 121 -0.33 13.23 7.71
C SER A 121 -0.24 14.62 8.36
N ARG A 122 0.72 14.81 9.26
CA ARG A 122 0.97 16.07 9.98
C ARG A 122 1.87 17.03 9.21
N THR A 123 2.41 16.60 8.07
CA THR A 123 3.34 17.42 7.28
C THR A 123 2.60 18.40 6.38
N ARG A 124 3.27 19.53 6.10
CA ARG A 124 2.78 20.51 5.11
C ARG A 124 2.63 19.90 3.72
N SER A 125 3.56 19.04 3.30
CA SER A 125 3.50 18.39 1.99
C SER A 125 2.27 17.51 1.85
N TRP A 126 1.92 16.78 2.91
CA TRP A 126 0.71 15.98 2.95
C TRP A 126 -0.55 16.84 2.80
N ALA A 127 -0.68 17.91 3.59
CA ALA A 127 -1.83 18.81 3.51
C ALA A 127 -2.01 19.38 2.09
N ILE A 128 -0.92 19.81 1.44
CA ILE A 128 -0.95 20.31 0.05
C ILE A 128 -1.38 19.21 -0.92
N GLY A 129 -0.83 18.01 -0.79
CA GLY A 129 -1.16 16.93 -1.71
C GLY A 129 -2.57 16.38 -1.54
N MET A 130 -3.09 16.31 -0.30
CA MET A 130 -4.50 15.99 -0.06
C MET A 130 -5.43 17.05 -0.65
N TYR A 131 -5.07 18.33 -0.55
CA TYR A 131 -5.83 19.40 -1.22
C TYR A 131 -5.79 19.25 -2.74
N LYS A 132 -4.65 18.87 -3.32
CA LYS A 132 -4.54 18.55 -4.74
C LYS A 132 -5.45 17.39 -5.15
N VAL A 133 -5.59 16.35 -4.33
CA VAL A 133 -6.51 15.23 -4.60
C VAL A 133 -7.97 15.70 -4.67
N ASP A 134 -8.42 16.56 -3.74
CA ASP A 134 -9.77 17.15 -3.83
C ASP A 134 -9.94 18.00 -5.08
N LEU A 135 -8.95 18.83 -5.43
CA LEU A 135 -9.02 19.62 -6.66
C LEU A 135 -9.14 18.74 -7.92
N ILE A 136 -8.40 17.63 -7.99
CA ILE A 136 -8.53 16.66 -9.09
C ILE A 136 -9.94 16.05 -9.12
N ARG A 137 -10.49 15.66 -7.97
CA ARG A 137 -11.88 15.17 -7.88
C ARG A 137 -12.87 16.20 -8.46
N ARG A 138 -12.73 17.47 -8.08
CA ARG A 138 -13.60 18.57 -8.51
C ARG A 138 -13.46 18.89 -10.00
N LEU A 139 -12.23 18.81 -10.52
CA LEU A 139 -11.97 18.91 -11.97
C LEU A 139 -12.69 17.79 -12.73
N ASN A 140 -12.54 16.55 -12.27
CA ASN A 140 -13.18 15.39 -12.91
C ASN A 140 -14.71 15.46 -12.83
N ALA A 141 -15.26 16.08 -11.79
CA ALA A 141 -16.70 16.32 -11.64
C ALA A 141 -17.22 17.53 -12.46
N GLY A 142 -16.34 18.28 -13.14
CA GLY A 142 -16.70 19.48 -13.89
C GLY A 142 -17.03 20.71 -13.01
N GLU A 143 -16.74 20.64 -11.71
CA GLU A 143 -17.00 21.72 -10.74
C GLU A 143 -15.97 22.86 -10.85
N LEU A 144 -14.83 22.61 -11.49
CA LEU A 144 -13.72 23.55 -11.64
C LEU A 144 -13.08 23.44 -13.03
N THR A 145 -12.42 24.51 -13.47
CA THR A 145 -11.49 24.49 -14.60
C THR A 145 -10.06 24.27 -14.11
N LEU A 146 -9.19 23.76 -15.00
CA LEU A 146 -7.77 23.53 -14.68
C LEU A 146 -7.09 24.78 -14.11
N GLY A 147 -7.26 25.94 -14.78
CA GLY A 147 -6.65 27.19 -14.32
C GLY A 147 -7.17 27.65 -12.94
N LYS A 148 -8.45 27.40 -12.61
CA LYS A 148 -8.96 27.71 -11.28
C LYS A 148 -8.39 26.78 -10.21
N ALA A 149 -8.23 25.48 -10.52
CA ALA A 149 -7.61 24.53 -9.62
C ALA A 149 -6.13 24.87 -9.35
N GLU A 150 -5.37 25.25 -10.37
CA GLU A 150 -3.96 25.69 -10.21
C GLU A 150 -3.83 26.91 -9.30
N LEU A 151 -4.70 27.92 -9.50
CA LEU A 151 -4.73 29.11 -8.65
C LEU A 151 -5.02 28.74 -7.18
N LEU A 152 -6.07 27.96 -6.94
CA LEU A 152 -6.46 27.51 -5.60
C LEU A 152 -5.33 26.73 -4.90
N LEU A 153 -4.67 25.83 -5.61
CA LEU A 153 -3.55 25.05 -5.08
C LEU A 153 -2.40 25.96 -4.64
N ARG A 154 -2.06 26.96 -5.46
CA ARG A 154 -1.01 27.95 -5.15
C ARG A 154 -1.37 28.78 -3.92
N GLU A 155 -2.60 29.29 -3.85
CA GLU A 155 -3.10 30.07 -2.71
C GLU A 155 -3.05 29.26 -1.41
N PHE A 156 -3.51 28.01 -1.45
CA PHE A 156 -3.47 27.11 -0.30
C PHE A 156 -2.03 26.84 0.18
N ALA A 157 -1.12 26.56 -0.76
CA ALA A 157 0.29 26.33 -0.44
C ALA A 157 0.95 27.56 0.21
N MET A 158 0.68 28.77 -0.28
CA MET A 158 1.18 30.01 0.31
C MET A 158 0.63 30.25 1.73
N ARG A 159 -0.66 29.97 1.95
CA ARG A 159 -1.28 30.12 3.28
C ARG A 159 -0.66 29.21 4.33
N LEU A 160 -0.30 27.98 3.96
CA LEU A 160 0.37 27.06 4.91
C LEU A 160 1.82 27.49 5.22
N GLN A 161 2.48 28.24 4.34
CA GLN A 161 3.81 28.80 4.62
C GLN A 161 3.75 29.92 5.66
N SER A 162 2.76 30.80 5.58
CA SER A 162 2.66 31.94 6.50
C SER A 162 2.24 31.54 7.92
N VAL A 163 1.52 30.42 8.09
CA VAL A 163 1.17 29.88 9.41
C VAL A 163 2.36 29.19 10.09
N ALA A 164 3.24 28.53 9.32
CA ALA A 164 4.41 27.84 9.87
C ALA A 164 5.58 28.79 10.25
N ALA A 165 5.52 30.06 9.85
CA ALA A 165 6.52 31.08 10.16
C ALA A 165 6.18 31.94 11.40
N ARG A 166 5.13 31.57 12.14
CA ARG A 166 4.71 32.18 13.41
C ARG A 166 4.93 31.17 14.54
#